data_AF-A0A931RBI4-F1
#
_entry.id   AF-A0A931RBI4-F1
#
_cell.length_a   1.000
_cell.length_b   1.000
_cell.length_c   1.000
_cell.angle_alpha   90.00
_cell.angle_beta   90.00
_cell.angle_gamma   90.00
#
_symmetry.space_group_name_H-M   'P 1'
#
loop_
_entity.id
_entity.type
_entity.pdbx_description
1 polymer ?
#
loop_
_entity_poly.entity_id
_entity_poly.type
_entity_poly.pdbx_seq_one_letter_code
_entity_poly.pdbx_strand_id
1 'polypeptide(L)' 'MKISVRVTTRAKREGVETLAGGRLHVSVKAKAEGGAANARALGLVAGYFKISPKKIHIIRGHKTPAKILEVGSR' A
#
# COMPACT_ATOMS: atom_id res chain seq x y z
N MET A 1 5.84 -6.74 -10.61
CA MET A 1 6.83 -6.74 -9.50
C MET A 1 6.12 -6.95 -8.18
N LYS A 2 6.60 -7.84 -7.31
CA LYS A 2 5.98 -8.09 -6.00
C LYS A 2 6.76 -7.36 -4.90
N ILE A 3 6.05 -6.60 -4.07
CA ILE A 3 6.61 -5.82 -2.96
C ILE A 3 5.89 -6.17 -1.67
N SER A 4 6.64 -6.26 -0.58
CA SER A 4 6.08 -6.43 0.75
C SER A 4 5.79 -5.05 1.34
N VAL A 5 4.53 -4.81 1.70
CA VAL A 5 4.08 -3.50 2.19
C VAL A 5 3.43 -3.65 3.55
N ARG A 6 3.81 -2.79 4.49
CA ARG A 6 3.15 -2.66 5.80
C ARG A 6 2.27 -1.41 5.79
N VAL A 7 0.97 -1.61 5.89
CA VAL A 7 -0.01 -0.52 5.96
C VAL A 7 -0.32 -0.20 7.41
N THR A 8 -0.03 1.03 7.82
CA THR A 8 -0.38 1.58 9.14
C THR A 8 -1.58 2.50 8.97
N THR A 9 -2.69 2.13 9.59
CA THR A 9 -3.94 2.93 9.54
C THR A 9 -4.00 3.89 10.71
N ARG A 10 -4.86 4.92 10.61
CA ARG A 10 -5.00 5.98 11.63
C ARG A 10 -3.69 6.72 11.93
N ALA A 11 -2.78 6.79 10.97
CA ALA A 11 -1.53 7.53 11.12
C ALA A 11 -1.79 9.05 11.15
N LYS A 12 -0.99 9.82 11.91
CA LYS A 12 -1.10 11.28 11.96
C LYS A 12 -0.74 11.95 10.62
N ARG A 13 0.11 11.33 9.82
CA ARG A 13 0.57 11.80 8.51
C ARG A 13 0.45 10.67 7.48
N GLU A 14 0.14 11.04 6.25
CA GLU A 14 0.12 10.11 5.13
C GLU A 14 1.49 10.10 4.45
N GLY A 15 1.97 8.93 4.04
CA GLY A 15 3.28 8.81 3.41
C GLY A 15 3.64 7.38 3.02
N VAL A 16 4.65 7.28 2.16
CA VAL A 16 5.27 6.02 1.75
C VAL A 16 6.74 6.10 2.10
N GLU A 17 7.23 5.11 2.83
CA GLU A 17 8.62 5.00 3.25
C GLU A 17 9.19 3.68 2.75
N THR A 18 10.37 3.73 2.15
CA THR A 18 11.07 2.52 1.67
C THR A 18 11.92 1.99 2.80
N LEU A 19 11.64 0.76 3.23
CA LEU A 19 12.38 0.06 4.26
C LEU A 19 13.45 -0.84 3.63
N ALA A 20 14.48 -1.17 4.43
CA ALA A 20 15.52 -2.10 4.02
C ALA A 20 14.95 -3.48 3.61
N GLY A 21 15.58 -4.09 2.60
CA GLY A 21 15.16 -5.40 2.09
C GLY A 21 13.93 -5.38 1.17
N GLY A 22 13.67 -4.26 0.49
CA GLY A 22 12.59 -4.16 -0.50
C GLY A 22 11.18 -4.13 0.11
N ARG A 23 11.08 -3.72 1.38
CA ARG A 23 9.82 -3.53 2.07
C ARG A 23 9.38 -2.07 1.93
N LEU A 24 8.08 -1.83 1.91
CA LEU A 24 7.52 -0.48 1.94
C LEU A 24 6.64 -0.34 3.18
N HIS A 25 6.69 0.82 3.81
CA HIS A 25 5.78 1.20 4.87
C HIS A 25 4.87 2.29 4.34
N VAL A 26 3.56 2.05 4.42
CA VAL A 26 2.55 2.99 3.94
C VAL A 26 1.70 3.42 5.12
N SER A 27 1.78 4.70 5.46
CA SER A 27 1.00 5.30 6.52
C SER A 27 -0.20 6.00 5.92
N VAL A 28 -1.40 5.65 6.35
CA VAL A 28 -2.66 6.26 5.90
C VAL A 28 -3.44 6.79 7.08
N LYS A 29 -4.08 7.94 6.90
CA LYS A 29 -5.02 8.49 7.90
C LYS A 29 -6.31 7.68 7.95
N ALA A 30 -6.70 7.08 6.82
CA ALA A 30 -7.92 6.29 6.70
C ALA A 30 -7.96 5.09 7.65
N LYS A 31 -9.18 4.71 8.05
CA LYS A 31 -9.44 3.50 8.83
C LYS A 31 -9.40 2.25 7.93
N ALA A 32 -9.12 1.09 8.52
CA ALA A 32 -9.16 -0.20 7.82
C ALA A 32 -10.58 -0.66 7.43
N GLU A 33 -11.60 0.02 7.93
CA GLU A 33 -13.02 -0.30 7.71
C GLU A 33 -13.46 0.03 6.27
N GLY A 34 -14.28 -0.85 5.68
CA GLY A 34 -14.85 -0.64 4.34
C GLY A 34 -13.83 -0.58 3.20
N GLY A 35 -12.58 -0.99 3.41
CA GLY A 35 -11.53 -0.94 2.38
C GLY A 35 -10.91 0.45 2.14
N ALA A 36 -11.27 1.46 2.95
CA ALA A 36 -10.77 2.84 2.80
C ALA A 36 -9.24 2.93 2.91
N ALA A 37 -8.63 2.22 3.88
CA ALA A 37 -7.18 2.12 3.99
C ALA A 37 -6.52 1.50 2.75
N ASN A 38 -7.16 0.51 2.12
CA ASN A 38 -6.61 -0.16 0.93
C ASN A 38 -6.61 0.79 -0.26
N ALA A 39 -7.75 1.45 -0.52
CA ALA A 39 -7.86 2.43 -1.59
C ALA A 39 -6.82 3.56 -1.43
N ARG A 40 -6.67 4.05 -0.20
CA ARG A 40 -5.70 5.12 0.08
C ARG A 40 -4.25 4.65 -0.05
N ALA A 41 -3.93 3.47 0.47
CA ALA A 41 -2.59 2.89 0.33
C ALA A 41 -2.22 2.65 -1.14
N LEU A 42 -3.15 2.12 -1.95
CA LEU A 42 -2.95 1.96 -3.39
C LEU A 42 -2.68 3.29 -4.09
N GLY A 43 -3.41 4.35 -3.74
CA GLY A 43 -3.19 5.69 -4.29
C GLY A 43 -1.80 6.27 -3.95
N LEU A 44 -1.36 6.10 -2.70
CA LEU A 44 -0.04 6.55 -2.26
C LEU A 44 1.09 5.79 -2.97
N VAL A 45 0.96 4.46 -3.06
CA VAL A 45 1.94 3.61 -3.76
C VAL A 45 1.94 3.91 -5.25
N ALA A 46 0.78 4.12 -5.87
CA ALA A 46 0.64 4.54 -7.27
C ALA A 46 1.38 5.85 -7.56
N GLY A 47 1.21 6.86 -6.70
CA GLY A 47 1.92 8.13 -6.80
C GLY A 47 3.43 7.97 -6.67
N TYR A 48 3.89 7.15 -5.72
CA TYR A 48 5.31 6.88 -5.51
C TYR A 48 5.96 6.21 -6.73
N PHE A 49 5.30 5.22 -7.32
CA PHE A 49 5.81 4.50 -8.50
C PHE A 49 5.43 5.17 -9.84
N LYS A 50 4.70 6.29 -9.82
CA LYS A 50 4.16 6.97 -11.01
C LYS A 50 3.40 6.04 -11.96
N ILE A 51 2.63 5.10 -11.42
CA ILE A 51 1.78 4.19 -12.19
C ILE A 51 0.31 4.36 -11.82
N SER A 52 -0.58 3.85 -12.66
CA SER A 52 -2.01 3.84 -12.34
C SER A 52 -2.29 2.92 -11.14
N PRO A 53 -3.13 3.32 -10.17
CA PRO A 53 -3.55 2.45 -9.07
C PRO A 53 -4.26 1.17 -9.54
N LYS A 54 -4.84 1.18 -10.75
CA LYS A 54 -5.42 -0.01 -11.39
C LYS A 54 -4.38 -1.08 -11.75
N LYS A 55 -3.11 -0.70 -11.90
CA LYS A 55 -1.99 -1.63 -12.16
C LYS A 55 -1.37 -2.18 -10.88
N ILE A 56 -1.97 -1.88 -9.72
CA ILE A 56 -1.52 -2.34 -8.42
C ILE A 56 -2.58 -3.25 -7.83
N HIS A 57 -2.20 -4.48 -7.50
CA HIS A 57 -3.09 -5.46 -6.90
C HIS A 57 -2.53 -5.98 -5.59
N ILE A 58 -3.40 -6.19 -4.60
CA ILE A 58 -3.04 -6.86 -3.36
C ILE A 58 -3.16 -8.36 -3.61
N ILE A 59 -2.02 -9.06 -3.65
CA ILE A 59 -1.95 -10.51 -3.87
C ILE A 59 -2.21 -11.26 -2.55
N ARG A 60 -1.75 -10.71 -1.42
CA ARG A 60 -1.86 -11.38 -0.11
C ARG A 60 -1.99 -10.36 1.03
N GLY A 61 -2.65 -10.78 2.11
CA GLY A 61 -2.76 -9.97 3.33
C GLY A 61 -3.88 -8.93 3.32
N HIS A 62 -4.99 -9.17 2.60
CA HIS A 62 -6.11 -8.21 2.54
C HIS A 62 -6.63 -7.76 3.92
N LYS A 63 -6.66 -8.68 4.90
CA LYS A 63 -7.12 -8.45 6.27
C LYS A 63 -6.00 -8.13 7.28
N THR A 64 -4.73 -8.15 6.85
CA THR A 64 -3.57 -7.94 7.73
C THR A 64 -2.84 -6.64 7.37
N PRO A 65 -2.16 -5.97 8.31
CA PRO A 65 -1.38 -4.77 8.01
C PRO A 65 -0.18 -5.08 7.11
N ALA A 66 0.41 -6.27 7.22
CA ALA A 66 1.41 -6.76 6.27
C ALA A 66 0.71 -7.34 5.03
N LYS A 67 1.00 -6.78 3.87
CA LYS A 67 0.41 -7.11 2.57
C LYS A 67 1.50 -7.35 1.53
N ILE A 68 1.21 -8.18 0.55
CA ILE A 68 2.03 -8.29 -0.66
C ILE A 68 1.27 -7.62 -1.78
N LEU A 69 1.85 -6.56 -2.34
CA LEU A 69 1.31 -5.88 -3.51
C LEU A 69 2.10 -6.26 -4.76
N GLU A 70 1.39 -6.45 -5.84
CA GLU A 70 1.94 -6.59 -7.18
C GLU A 70 1.75 -5.28 -7.94
N VAL A 71 2.85 -4.72 -8.37
CA VAL A 71 2.98 -3.45 -9.09
C VAL A 71 3.30 -3.76 -10.55
N GLY A 72 2.48 -3.26 -11.47
CA GLY A 72 2.70 -3.39 -12.92
C GLY A 72 2.05 -4.62 -13.56
N SER A 73 0.90 -5.07 -13.05
CA SER A 73 0.07 -6.03 -13.81
C SER A 73 -0.43 -5.36 -15.10
N ARG A 74 -0.38 -6.10 -16.22
CA ARG A 74 -0.58 -5.63 -17.60
C ARG A 74 -1.97 -5.08 -17.85
#